data_AF-A0AAE0EEK0-F1
#
_entry.id   AF-A0AAE0EEK0-F1
#
_cell.length_a   1.000
_cell.length_b   1.000
_cell.length_c   1.000
_cell.angle_alpha   90.00
_cell.angle_beta   90.00
_cell.angle_gamma   90.00
#
_symmetry.space_group_name_H-M   'P 1'
#
loop_
_entity.id
_entity.type
_entity.pdbx_description
1 polymer ?
#
loop_
_entity_poly.entity_id
_entity_poly.type
_entity_poly.pdbx_seq_one_letter_code
_entity_poly.pdbx_strand_id
1 'polypeptide(L)'
;MPGFLAPYRGERHHLRDYRGPHRSPREPSELFNYRHSSLQNVIERHFSVLKASFAILKTISNYRISRQRLIPIAYCVLDNFIRQTSHSDRTFKEFQLKYMLIEGENKERATIDIDLSLGYFAQMNGTRDVVASIIME
;
A
#
# COMPACT_ATOMS: atom_id res chain seq x y z
N MET A 1 11.33 1.83 14.32
CA MET A 1 10.10 2.64 14.37
C MET A 1 9.02 1.82 15.06
N PRO A 2 8.52 2.23 16.24
CA PRO A 2 7.36 1.59 16.84
C PRO A 2 6.11 1.87 15.99
N GLY A 3 5.30 0.85 15.71
CA GLY A 3 4.04 0.98 14.96
C GLY A 3 4.02 0.42 13.53
N PHE A 4 5.09 -0.25 13.06
CA PHE A 4 5.03 -0.96 11.78
C PHE A 4 4.35 -2.33 11.97
N LEU A 5 3.26 -2.57 11.24
CA LEU A 5 2.48 -3.81 11.33
C LEU A 5 2.89 -4.77 10.20
N ALA A 6 4.01 -5.46 10.38
CA ALA A 6 4.52 -6.39 9.38
C ALA A 6 3.60 -7.63 9.22
N PRO A 7 3.42 -8.15 7.99
CA PRO A 7 2.69 -9.41 7.76
C PRO A 7 3.22 -10.57 8.61
N TYR A 8 2.35 -11.53 8.95
CA TYR A 8 2.75 -12.81 9.51
C TYR A 8 3.68 -13.53 8.52
N ARG A 9 4.86 -13.93 8.99
CA ARG A 9 5.85 -14.68 8.20
C ARG A 9 5.44 -16.15 8.13
N GLY A 10 5.70 -16.79 6.99
CA GLY A 10 5.36 -18.21 6.76
C GLY A 10 3.93 -18.44 6.27
N GLU A 11 3.08 -17.41 6.34
CA GLU A 11 1.71 -17.45 5.82
C GLU A 11 1.61 -16.89 4.40
N ARG A 12 0.54 -17.28 3.70
CA ARG A 12 0.19 -16.67 2.41
C ARG A 12 0.04 -15.16 2.59
N HIS A 13 0.50 -14.38 1.61
CA HIS A 13 0.46 -12.92 1.69
C HIS A 13 0.29 -12.22 0.33
N HIS A 14 0.47 -12.92 -0.80
CA HIS A 14 0.19 -12.30 -2.10
C HIS A 14 -1.32 -12.34 -2.38
N LEU A 15 -1.88 -11.21 -2.81
CA LEU A 15 -3.31 -11.13 -3.14
C LEU A 15 -3.76 -12.13 -4.22
N ARG A 16 -2.83 -12.55 -5.08
CA ARG A 16 -3.08 -13.58 -6.11
C ARG A 16 -3.32 -14.96 -5.49
N ASP A 17 -2.73 -15.24 -4.33
CA ASP A 17 -2.87 -16.52 -3.63
C ASP A 17 -4.31 -16.74 -3.13
N TYR A 18 -5.07 -15.65 -2.97
CA TYR A 18 -6.45 -15.65 -2.51
C TYR A 18 -7.49 -15.55 -3.63
N ARG A 19 -7.06 -15.47 -4.91
CA ARG A 19 -7.99 -15.45 -6.06
C ARG A 19 -8.35 -16.88 -6.49
N GLY A 20 -9.63 -17.23 -6.38
CA GLY A 20 -10.20 -18.47 -6.91
C GLY A 20 -11.04 -19.23 -5.88
N PRO A 21 -11.81 -20.23 -6.32
CA PRO A 21 -12.63 -21.05 -5.43
C PRO A 21 -11.75 -21.75 -4.38
N HIS A 22 -12.21 -21.78 -3.12
CA HIS A 22 -11.53 -22.40 -1.97
C HIS A 22 -10.19 -21.77 -1.52
N ARG A 23 -9.88 -20.56 -2.01
CA ARG A 23 -8.66 -19.81 -1.64
C ARG A 23 -8.89 -18.64 -0.69
N SER A 24 -10.06 -18.58 -0.07
CA SER A 24 -10.33 -17.62 0.99
C SER A 24 -9.37 -17.82 2.18
N PRO A 25 -8.95 -16.74 2.86
CA PRO A 25 -8.17 -16.85 4.10
C PRO A 25 -8.87 -17.76 5.09
N ARG A 26 -8.13 -18.70 5.68
CA ARG A 26 -8.68 -19.68 6.63
C ARG A 26 -8.36 -19.33 8.07
N GLU A 27 -7.16 -18.80 8.27
CA GLU A 27 -6.65 -18.43 9.58
C GLU A 27 -6.71 -16.91 9.81
N PRO A 28 -6.84 -16.45 11.07
CA PRO A 28 -6.80 -15.02 11.41
C PRO A 28 -5.53 -14.32 10.89
N SER A 29 -4.40 -15.02 10.90
CA SER A 29 -3.11 -14.56 10.38
C SER A 29 -3.14 -14.38 8.85
N GLU A 30 -3.72 -15.34 8.11
CA GLU A 30 -3.92 -15.23 6.66
C GLU A 30 -4.89 -14.09 6.33
N LEU A 31 -5.95 -13.90 7.13
CA LEU A 31 -6.92 -12.82 6.93
C LEU A 31 -6.29 -11.44 7.18
N PHE A 32 -5.48 -11.33 8.23
CA PHE A 32 -4.67 -10.14 8.49
C PHE A 32 -3.74 -9.84 7.32
N ASN A 33 -2.98 -10.84 6.85
CA ASN A 33 -2.07 -10.68 5.71
C ASN A 33 -2.80 -10.28 4.43
N TYR A 34 -3.96 -10.89 4.16
CA TYR A 34 -4.79 -10.54 3.02
C TYR A 34 -5.26 -9.08 3.09
N ARG A 35 -5.82 -8.66 4.23
CA ARG A 35 -6.30 -7.27 4.43
C ARG A 35 -5.15 -6.27 4.36
N HIS A 36 -4.01 -6.59 4.98
CA HIS A 36 -2.79 -5.79 4.93
C HIS A 36 -2.30 -5.62 3.50
N SER A 37 -2.13 -6.71 2.74
CA SER A 37 -1.71 -6.67 1.34
C SER A 37 -2.73 -5.98 0.44
N SER A 38 -4.02 -6.11 0.71
CA SER A 38 -5.09 -5.42 -0.03
C SER A 38 -5.00 -3.91 0.13
N LEU A 39 -4.83 -3.44 1.37
CA LEU A 39 -4.64 -2.03 1.67
C LEU A 39 -3.34 -1.50 1.04
N GLN A 40 -2.23 -2.24 1.20
CA GLN A 40 -0.95 -1.89 0.61
C GLN A 40 -1.07 -1.75 -0.92
N ASN A 41 -1.76 -2.67 -1.58
CA ASN A 41 -2.00 -2.64 -3.03
C ASN A 41 -2.83 -1.41 -3.45
N VAL A 42 -3.84 -1.02 -2.68
CA VAL A 42 -4.61 0.22 -2.96
C VAL A 42 -3.71 1.46 -2.88
N ILE A 43 -2.86 1.55 -1.85
CA ILE A 43 -1.93 2.66 -1.67
C ILE A 43 -0.88 2.69 -2.80
N GLU A 44 -0.24 1.56 -3.09
CA GLU A 44 0.77 1.42 -4.15
C GLU A 44 0.21 1.77 -5.52
N ARG A 45 -1.02 1.36 -5.81
CA ARG A 45 -1.71 1.72 -7.05
C ARG A 45 -1.98 3.21 -7.12
N HIS A 46 -2.38 3.85 -6.02
CA HIS A 46 -2.55 5.29 -5.96
C HIS A 46 -1.24 6.03 -6.25
N PHE A 47 -0.14 5.58 -5.64
CA PHE A 47 1.20 6.09 -5.92
C PHE A 47 1.66 5.83 -7.36
N SER A 48 1.22 4.73 -7.98
CA SER A 48 1.53 4.41 -9.37
C SER A 48 0.82 5.35 -10.34
N VAL A 49 -0.46 5.67 -10.11
CA VAL A 49 -1.21 6.71 -10.85
C VAL A 49 -0.54 8.08 -10.67
N LEU A 50 -0.12 8.39 -9.45
CA LEU A 50 0.64 9.58 -9.10
C LEU A 50 1.91 9.74 -9.95
N LYS A 51 2.74 8.69 -9.98
CA LYS A 51 3.95 8.64 -10.82
C LYS A 51 3.62 8.75 -12.30
N ALA A 52 2.46 8.28 -12.74
CA ALA A 52 2.03 8.37 -14.12
C ALA A 52 1.68 9.79 -14.55
N SER A 53 0.87 10.47 -13.73
CA SER A 53 0.35 11.81 -14.01
C SER A 53 1.44 12.87 -13.89
N PHE A 54 2.44 12.66 -13.04
CA PHE A 54 3.52 13.61 -12.85
C PHE A 54 4.88 13.01 -13.21
N ALA A 55 5.40 13.41 -14.36
CA ALA A 55 6.74 13.03 -14.80
C ALA A 55 7.83 13.38 -13.75
N ILE A 56 7.62 14.43 -12.95
CA ILE A 56 8.52 14.84 -11.86
C ILE A 56 8.66 13.80 -10.74
N LEU A 57 7.71 12.86 -10.63
CA LEU A 57 7.72 11.73 -9.69
C LEU A 57 8.30 10.46 -10.33
N LYS A 58 8.49 10.42 -11.65
CA LYS A 58 9.14 9.28 -12.34
C LYS A 58 10.65 9.31 -12.22
N THR A 59 11.23 10.50 -12.23
CA THR A 59 12.65 10.73 -11.99
C THR A 59 12.85 11.25 -10.58
N ILE A 60 13.90 10.80 -9.89
CA ILE A 60 14.34 11.44 -8.65
C ILE A 60 14.89 12.80 -9.08
N SER A 61 14.01 13.79 -9.10
CA SER A 61 14.40 15.16 -9.42
C SER A 61 15.43 15.61 -8.40
N ASN A 62 16.50 16.27 -8.87
CA ASN A 62 17.68 16.70 -8.09
C ASN A 62 17.38 17.80 -7.04
N TYR A 63 16.16 17.86 -6.54
CA TYR A 63 15.77 18.71 -5.44
C TYR A 63 16.24 18.12 -4.11
N ARG A 64 16.52 19.01 -3.15
CA ARG A 64 16.74 18.63 -1.76
C ARG A 64 15.53 17.86 -1.22
N ILE A 65 15.75 16.89 -0.33
CA ILE A 65 14.72 16.05 0.33
C ILE A 65 13.58 16.91 0.91
N SER A 66 13.90 18.09 1.47
CA SER A 66 12.90 19.04 1.98
C SER A 66 11.87 19.47 0.94
N ARG A 67 12.26 19.61 -0.33
CA ARG A 67 11.35 19.94 -1.45
C ARG A 67 10.71 18.70 -2.04
N GLN A 68 11.42 17.57 -2.13
CA GLN A 68 10.86 16.31 -2.64
C GLN A 68 9.63 15.86 -1.82
N ARG A 69 9.64 16.07 -0.50
CA ARG A 69 8.50 15.76 0.38
C ARG A 69 7.26 16.62 0.12
N LEU A 70 7.42 17.83 -0.37
CA LEU A 70 6.29 18.75 -0.63
C LEU A 70 5.53 18.37 -1.90
N ILE A 71 6.19 17.74 -2.88
CA ILE A 71 5.59 17.35 -4.16
C ILE A 71 4.38 16.40 -3.97
N PRO A 72 4.49 15.26 -3.27
CA PRO A 72 3.34 14.37 -3.06
C PRO A 72 2.24 15.03 -2.22
N ILE A 73 2.59 15.91 -1.26
CA ILE A 73 1.60 16.64 -0.44
C ILE A 73 0.79 17.60 -1.32
N ALA A 74 1.48 18.41 -2.15
CA ALA A 74 0.83 19.34 -3.07
C ALA A 74 -0.11 18.61 -4.04
N TYR A 75 0.28 17.43 -4.53
CA TYR A 75 -0.62 16.60 -5.31
C TYR A 75 -1.85 16.16 -4.51
N CYS A 76 -1.69 15.60 -3.30
CA CYS A 76 -2.84 15.14 -2.52
C CYS A 76 -3.86 16.27 -2.29
N VAL A 77 -3.38 17.50 -2.09
CA VAL A 77 -4.23 18.69 -2.00
C VAL A 77 -4.96 18.96 -3.32
N LEU A 78 -4.24 18.94 -4.45
CA LEU A 78 -4.83 19.14 -5.78
C LEU A 78 -5.84 18.04 -6.15
N ASP A 79 -5.52 16.78 -5.89
CA ASP A 79 -6.38 15.61 -6.14
C ASP A 79 -7.67 15.71 -5.31
N ASN A 80 -7.55 16.06 -4.02
CA ASN A 80 -8.71 16.28 -3.16
C ASN A 80 -9.57 17.46 -3.64
N PHE A 81 -8.95 18.56 -4.06
CA PHE A 81 -9.64 19.72 -4.59
C PHE A 81 -10.38 19.40 -5.89
N ILE A 82 -9.73 18.69 -6.82
CA ILE A 82 -10.35 18.25 -8.08
C ILE A 82 -11.51 17.29 -7.80
N ARG A 83 -11.37 16.33 -6.88
CA ARG A 83 -12.47 15.42 -6.49
C ARG A 83 -13.66 16.15 -5.86
N GLN A 84 -13.42 17.20 -5.09
CA GLN A 84 -14.49 17.99 -4.47
C GLN A 84 -15.23 18.86 -5.50
N THR A 85 -14.54 19.32 -6.54
CA THR A 85 -15.09 20.25 -7.54
C THR A 85 -15.65 19.54 -8.78
N SER A 86 -15.18 18.33 -9.09
CA SER A 86 -15.63 17.56 -10.26
C SER A 86 -16.54 16.40 -9.84
N HIS A 87 -17.83 16.50 -10.19
CA HIS A 87 -18.82 15.45 -9.91
C HIS A 87 -18.55 14.12 -10.64
N SER A 88 -17.60 14.10 -11.58
CA SER A 88 -17.20 12.91 -12.33
C SER A 88 -15.85 13.16 -13.01
N ASP A 89 -14.74 13.01 -12.27
CA ASP A 89 -13.41 13.05 -12.89
C ASP A 89 -13.17 11.78 -13.73
N ARG A 90 -13.59 11.85 -15.00
CA ARG A 90 -13.49 10.77 -16.00
C ARG A 90 -12.04 10.39 -16.25
N THR A 91 -11.16 11.39 -16.25
CA THR A 91 -9.70 11.26 -16.38
C THR A 91 -9.10 10.45 -15.24
N PHE A 92 -9.48 10.74 -13.99
CA PHE A 92 -9.01 9.96 -12.83
C PHE A 92 -9.41 8.49 -12.96
N LYS A 93 -10.66 8.19 -13.34
CA LYS A 93 -11.14 6.82 -13.55
C LYS A 93 -10.38 6.11 -14.68
N GLU A 94 -10.10 6.78 -15.78
CA GLU A 94 -9.35 6.22 -16.91
C GLU A 94 -7.91 5.88 -16.53
N PHE A 95 -7.21 6.76 -15.83
CA PHE A 95 -5.87 6.46 -15.31
C PHE A 95 -5.92 5.32 -14.30
N GLN A 96 -6.87 5.34 -13.36
CA GLN A 96 -7.05 4.24 -12.40
C GLN A 96 -7.24 2.90 -13.13
N LEU A 97 -8.13 2.84 -14.13
CA LEU A 97 -8.46 1.62 -14.88
C LEU A 97 -7.27 1.14 -15.72
N LYS A 98 -6.59 2.05 -16.42
CA LYS A 98 -5.37 1.73 -17.18
C LYS A 98 -4.30 1.12 -16.28
N TYR A 99 -4.10 1.65 -15.07
CA TYR A 99 -3.16 1.08 -14.11
C TYR A 99 -3.65 -0.21 -13.43
N MET A 100 -4.96 -0.48 -13.34
CA MET A 100 -5.46 -1.82 -12.91
C MET A 100 -5.05 -2.93 -13.87
N LEU A 101 -4.95 -2.62 -15.16
CA LEU A 101 -4.66 -3.61 -16.21
C LEU A 101 -3.15 -3.90 -16.34
N ILE A 102 -2.28 -2.99 -15.88
CA ILE A 102 -0.83 -3.05 -16.10
C ILE A 102 -0.08 -3.82 -14.99
N GLU A 103 -0.63 -3.99 -13.78
CA GLU A 103 0.06 -4.66 -12.64
C GLU A 103 0.14 -6.21 -12.75
N GLY A 104 0.34 -6.70 -13.97
CA GLY A 104 0.76 -8.06 -14.27
C GLY A 104 2.21 -8.36 -13.85
N GLU A 105 3.07 -7.34 -13.79
CA GLU A 105 4.52 -7.53 -13.68
C GLU A 105 5.12 -7.20 -12.30
N ASN A 106 5.97 -8.13 -11.86
CA ASN A 106 6.73 -8.15 -10.61
C ASN A 106 7.41 -6.82 -10.30
N LYS A 107 7.22 -6.30 -9.08
CA LYS A 107 8.01 -5.18 -8.54
C LYS A 107 8.93 -5.71 -7.43
N GLU A 108 10.22 -5.75 -7.72
CA GLU A 108 11.27 -5.93 -6.70
C GLU A 108 11.14 -4.82 -5.66
N ARG A 109 10.89 -5.21 -4.40
CA ARG A 109 10.75 -4.28 -3.27
C ARG A 109 12.14 -3.83 -2.83
N ALA A 110 12.37 -2.52 -2.81
CA ALA A 110 13.52 -1.95 -2.10
C ALA A 110 13.40 -2.28 -0.61
N THR A 111 14.38 -3.00 -0.06
CA THR A 111 14.46 -3.30 1.37
C THR A 111 14.79 -2.03 2.14
N ILE A 112 13.84 -1.55 2.93
CA ILE A 112 14.08 -0.50 3.91
C ILE A 112 14.65 -1.21 5.15
N ASP A 113 15.85 -0.81 5.60
CA ASP A 113 16.44 -1.30 6.85
C ASP A 113 15.61 -0.79 8.03
N ILE A 114 14.76 -1.68 8.54
CA ILE A 114 13.94 -1.46 9.72
C ILE A 114 14.69 -2.10 10.89
N ASP A 115 14.75 -1.42 12.04
CA ASP A 115 15.28 -2.00 13.28
C ASP A 115 14.41 -3.20 13.71
N LEU A 116 15.04 -4.39 13.72
CA LEU A 116 14.47 -5.72 13.93
C LEU A 116 14.85 -6.28 15.31
N SER A 117 15.15 -5.45 16.31
CA SER A 117 15.50 -5.96 17.64
C SER A 117 14.37 -6.79 18.30
N LEU A 118 14.75 -7.78 19.10
CA LEU A 118 13.85 -8.79 19.71
C LEU A 118 12.71 -8.17 20.54
N GLY A 119 12.99 -7.08 21.27
CA GLY A 119 11.99 -6.36 22.06
C GLY A 119 10.95 -5.63 21.21
N TYR A 120 11.37 -5.03 20.09
CA TYR A 120 10.46 -4.39 19.15
C TYR A 120 9.57 -5.42 18.44
N PHE A 121 10.13 -6.58 18.09
CA PHE A 121 9.35 -7.69 17.53
C PHE A 121 8.26 -8.19 18.45
N ALA A 122 8.55 -8.38 19.74
CA ALA A 122 7.57 -8.85 20.70
C ALA A 122 6.40 -7.87 20.83
N GLN A 123 6.68 -6.57 20.88
CA GLN A 123 5.66 -5.54 20.96
C GLN A 123 4.82 -5.44 19.67
N MET A 124 5.47 -5.50 18.50
CA MET A 124 4.79 -5.45 17.19
C MET A 124 3.92 -6.68 16.97
N ASN A 125 4.40 -7.87 17.36
CA ASN A 125 3.62 -9.11 17.29
C ASN A 125 2.40 -9.02 18.21
N GLY A 126 2.56 -8.54 19.45
CA GLY A 126 1.44 -8.36 20.38
C GLY A 126 0.35 -7.44 19.84
N THR A 127 0.71 -6.28 19.29
CA THR A 127 -0.27 -5.37 18.66
C THR A 127 -0.95 -6.01 17.45
N ARG A 128 -0.20 -6.78 16.64
CA ARG A 128 -0.74 -7.48 15.48
C ARG A 128 -1.75 -8.57 15.89
N ASP A 129 -1.43 -9.33 16.94
CA ASP A 129 -2.29 -10.41 17.43
C ASP A 129 -3.61 -9.86 17.99
N VAL A 130 -3.58 -8.72 18.68
CA VAL A 130 -4.79 -8.00 19.12
C VAL A 130 -5.65 -7.54 17.93
N VAL A 131 -5.03 -7.01 16.86
CA VAL A 131 -5.77 -6.62 15.66
C VAL A 131 -6.36 -7.85 14.97
N ALA A 132 -5.62 -8.97 14.90
CA ALA A 132 -6.08 -10.21 14.31
C ALA A 132 -7.27 -10.80 15.09
N SER A 133 -7.29 -10.71 16.42
CA SER A 133 -8.42 -11.19 17.23
C SER A 133 -9.69 -10.37 17.03
N ILE A 134 -9.58 -9.04 16.90
CA ILE A 134 -10.73 -8.14 16.66
C ILE A 134 -11.34 -8.38 15.26
N ILE A 135 -10.52 -8.79 14.29
CA ILE A 135 -10.96 -9.00 12.90
C ILE A 135 -11.89 -10.22 12.73
N MET A 136 -11.91 -11.14 13.69
CA MET A 136 -12.68 -12.40 13.67
C MET A 136 -14.02 -12.33 14.42
N GLU A 137 -14.32 -11.23 15.10
CA GLU A 137 -15.61 -10.95 15.79
C GLU A 137 -16.58 -10.24 14.84
#